data_AF-A0A7C5MZ26-F1
#
_entry.id   AF-A0A7C5MZ26-F1
#
_cell.length_a   1.000
_cell.length_b   1.000
_cell.length_c   1.000
_cell.angle_alpha   90.00
_cell.angle_beta   90.00
_cell.angle_gamma   90.00
#
_symmetry.space_group_name_H-M   'P 1'
#
loop_
_entity.id
_entity.type
_entity.pdbx_description
1 polymer ?
#
loop_
_entity_poly.entity_id
_entity_poly.type
_entity_poly.pdbx_seq_one_letter_code
_entity_poly.pdbx_strand_id
1 'polypeptide(L)'
;MIDNALKVIRTKLNTYFKNLGEAMDDKVVYIDTNQTDTAVFANNKVSLALINIEEERTLRQPDQWGGHQVNGLVIGKNPEIRIQLLLLFVAKFSDYEQSMKSLSQIIRFFQAHRVLMHADTPE
;
A
#
# COMPACT_ATOMS: atom_id res chain seq x y z
N MET A 1 -8.26 -1.07 8.63
CA MET A 1 -7.87 -2.05 7.60
C MET A 1 -7.11 -1.43 6.42
N ILE A 2 -7.68 -0.48 5.65
CA ILE A 2 -6.98 0.15 4.50
C ILE A 2 -5.86 1.11 4.96
N ASP A 3 -6.13 1.85 6.03
CA ASP A 3 -5.16 2.63 6.80
C ASP A 3 -3.93 1.80 7.20
N ASN A 4 -4.14 0.59 7.75
CA ASN A 4 -3.04 -0.33 8.08
C ASN A 4 -2.27 -0.76 6.84
N ALA A 5 -2.95 -1.06 5.73
CA ALA A 5 -2.27 -1.43 4.48
C ALA A 5 -1.36 -0.30 3.98
N LEU A 6 -1.84 0.94 3.95
CA LEU A 6 -1.02 2.09 3.57
C LEU A 6 0.14 2.33 4.53
N LYS A 7 -0.10 2.19 5.84
CA LYS A 7 0.92 2.33 6.87
C LYS A 7 2.01 1.28 6.71
N VAL A 8 1.65 0.02 6.53
CA VAL A 8 2.59 -1.08 6.28
C VAL A 8 3.42 -0.82 5.03
N ILE A 9 2.79 -0.42 3.92
CA ILE A 9 3.50 -0.10 2.66
C ILE A 9 4.51 1.03 2.89
N ARG A 10 4.08 2.13 3.52
CA ARG A 10 4.95 3.27 3.84
C ARG A 10 6.10 2.86 4.75
N THR A 11 5.84 2.10 5.80
CA THR A 11 6.85 1.62 6.75
C THR A 11 7.88 0.74 6.05
N LYS A 12 7.45 -0.28 5.29
CA LYS A 12 8.37 -1.17 4.58
C LYS A 12 9.21 -0.45 3.53
N LEU A 13 8.62 0.49 2.77
CA LEU A 13 9.37 1.30 1.82
C LEU A 13 10.42 2.17 2.51
N ASN A 14 10.09 2.83 3.62
CA ASN A 14 11.05 3.62 4.37
C ASN A 14 12.18 2.77 4.96
N THR A 15 11.85 1.60 5.52
CA THR A 15 12.86 0.63 5.97
C THR A 15 13.75 0.17 4.81
N TYR A 16 13.17 -0.11 3.65
CA TYR A 16 13.92 -0.47 2.45
C TYR A 16 14.91 0.63 2.02
N PHE A 17 14.46 1.89 1.96
CA PHE A 17 15.34 3.02 1.63
C PHE A 17 16.44 3.26 2.67
N LYS A 18 16.14 3.08 3.96
CA LYS A 18 17.15 3.15 5.04
C LYS A 18 18.20 2.05 4.90
N ASN A 19 17.78 0.82 4.57
CA ASN A 19 18.68 -0.31 4.33
C ASN A 19 19.58 -0.11 3.10
N LEU A 20 19.12 0.62 2.09
CA LEU A 20 19.94 1.03 0.94
C LEU A 20 20.92 2.17 1.27
N GLY A 21 20.84 2.78 2.46
CA GLY A 21 21.61 3.97 2.81
C GLY A 21 21.18 5.24 2.06
N GLU A 22 20.00 5.24 1.43
CA GLU A 22 19.54 6.36 0.60
C GLU A 22 18.85 7.49 1.39
N ALA A 23 18.51 7.26 2.67
CA ALA A 23 17.92 8.27 3.53
C ALA A 23 18.13 7.94 5.01
N MET A 24 18.38 8.98 5.83
CA MET A 24 18.39 8.86 7.29
C MET A 24 16.97 9.00 7.87
N ASP A 25 16.18 9.91 7.28
CA ASP A 25 14.77 10.12 7.62
C ASP A 25 13.82 9.39 6.67
N ASP A 26 12.52 9.41 6.97
CA ASP A 26 11.49 8.87 6.09
C ASP A 26 11.52 9.56 4.72
N LYS A 27 11.80 8.79 3.67
CA LYS A 27 11.84 9.23 2.26
C LYS A 27 10.45 9.20 1.62
N VAL A 28 9.59 8.27 2.06
CA VAL A 28 8.21 8.13 1.60
C VAL A 28 7.25 8.69 2.66
N VAL A 29 6.47 9.69 2.28
CA VAL A 29 5.52 10.41 3.14
C VAL A 29 4.13 10.39 2.51
N TYR A 30 3.09 10.56 3.31
CA TYR A 30 1.75 10.79 2.75
C TYR A 30 1.68 12.15 2.08
N ILE A 31 0.79 12.26 1.10
CA ILE A 31 0.43 13.54 0.50
C ILE A 31 -0.13 14.49 1.56
N ASP A 32 0.24 15.76 1.51
CA ASP A 32 -0.29 16.78 2.41
C ASP A 32 -1.61 17.32 1.85
N THR A 33 -2.66 17.24 2.66
CA THR A 33 -4.03 17.68 2.35
C THR A 33 -4.50 18.80 3.28
N ASN A 34 -3.61 19.45 4.02
CA ASN A 34 -3.98 20.52 4.95
C ASN A 34 -4.42 21.80 4.24
N GLN A 35 -4.13 21.95 2.95
CA GLN A 35 -4.62 23.06 2.12
C GLN A 35 -5.90 22.62 1.40
N THR A 36 -6.98 23.37 1.61
CA THR A 36 -8.36 22.99 1.23
C THR A 36 -8.55 22.72 -0.26
N ASP A 37 -7.72 23.30 -1.13
CA ASP A 37 -7.93 23.27 -2.59
C ASP A 37 -6.73 22.74 -3.39
N THR A 38 -5.65 22.28 -2.73
CA THR A 38 -4.46 21.83 -3.46
C THR A 38 -3.74 20.72 -2.73
N ALA A 39 -3.55 19.61 -3.44
CA ALA A 39 -2.72 18.51 -2.99
C ALA A 39 -1.24 18.92 -3.08
N VAL A 40 -0.56 19.01 -1.93
CA VAL A 40 0.84 19.44 -1.87
C VAL A 40 1.75 18.23 -1.78
N PHE A 41 2.65 18.10 -2.76
CA PHE A 41 3.70 17.09 -2.76
C PHE A 41 4.94 17.59 -2.02
N ALA A 42 5.44 16.77 -1.10
CA ALA A 42 6.60 17.09 -0.28
C ALA A 42 7.89 17.21 -1.12
N ASN A 43 8.66 18.27 -0.89
CA ASN A 43 9.95 18.47 -1.55
C ASN A 43 11.00 17.50 -1.00
N ASN A 44 11.90 17.04 -1.87
CA ASN A 44 13.00 16.12 -1.55
C ASN A 44 12.54 14.78 -0.94
N LYS A 45 11.31 14.36 -1.29
CA LYS A 45 10.64 13.17 -0.79
C LYS A 45 9.81 12.52 -1.91
N VAL A 46 9.31 11.33 -1.63
CA VAL A 46 8.26 10.67 -2.43
C VAL A 46 6.94 10.75 -1.67
N SER A 47 5.94 11.38 -2.27
CA SER A 47 4.59 11.47 -1.73
C SER A 47 3.76 10.25 -2.15
N LEU A 48 3.07 9.62 -1.21
CA LEU A 48 2.16 8.48 -1.40
C LEU A 48 0.71 8.95 -1.24
N ALA A 49 -0.13 8.64 -2.22
CA ALA A 49 -1.56 8.88 -2.19
C ALA A 49 -2.35 7.63 -2.59
N LEU A 50 -3.50 7.41 -1.95
CA LEU A 50 -4.51 6.48 -2.40
C LEU A 50 -5.45 7.21 -3.36
N ILE A 51 -5.52 6.76 -4.60
CA ILE A 51 -6.29 7.42 -5.66
C ILE A 51 -7.66 6.77 -5.84
N ASN A 52 -7.72 5.45 -5.71
CA ASN A 52 -8.95 4.70 -5.94
C ASN A 52 -9.00 3.42 -5.11
N ILE A 53 -10.23 2.99 -4.82
CA ILE A 53 -10.55 1.77 -4.08
C ILE A 53 -11.66 1.06 -4.87
N GLU A 54 -11.38 -0.14 -5.34
CA GLU A 54 -12.34 -0.94 -6.10
C GLU A 54 -12.52 -2.33 -5.49
N GLU A 55 -13.72 -2.88 -5.60
CA GLU A 55 -13.97 -4.27 -5.23
C GLU A 55 -13.55 -5.19 -6.39
N GLU A 56 -12.68 -6.16 -6.11
CA GLU A 56 -12.31 -7.19 -7.08
C GLU A 56 -13.37 -8.30 -7.07
N ARG A 57 -14.17 -8.37 -8.14
CA ARG A 57 -15.33 -9.28 -8.24
C ARG A 57 -15.05 -10.52 -9.09
N THR A 58 -14.00 -10.52 -9.90
CA THR A 58 -13.73 -11.58 -10.88
C THR A 58 -13.15 -12.85 -10.26
N LEU A 59 -12.38 -12.72 -9.17
CA LEU A 59 -11.76 -13.84 -8.45
C LEU A 59 -12.61 -14.36 -7.28
N ARG A 60 -13.91 -14.05 -7.27
CA ARG A 60 -14.81 -14.44 -6.18
C ARG A 60 -15.12 -15.93 -6.24
N GLN A 61 -15.16 -16.57 -5.08
CA GLN A 61 -15.61 -17.97 -5.01
C GLN A 61 -17.10 -18.09 -5.40
N PRO A 62 -17.48 -19.17 -6.10
CA PRO A 62 -18.87 -19.36 -6.56
C PRO A 62 -19.86 -19.57 -5.41
N ASP A 63 -19.40 -20.09 -4.27
CA ASP A 63 -20.23 -20.23 -3.06
C ASP A 63 -19.88 -19.13 -2.05
N GLN A 64 -20.75 -18.12 -1.94
CA GLN A 64 -20.53 -16.92 -1.10
C GLN A 64 -21.02 -17.10 0.35
N TRP A 65 -21.89 -18.09 0.59
CA TRP A 65 -22.52 -18.32 1.88
C TRP A 65 -22.34 -19.74 2.39
N GLY A 66 -21.53 -20.56 1.71
CA GLY A 66 -21.16 -21.91 2.10
C GLY A 66 -20.77 -21.96 3.56
N GLY A 67 -21.74 -22.34 4.39
CA GLY A 67 -21.53 -22.43 5.82
C GLY A 67 -20.65 -23.63 6.11
N HIS A 68 -19.72 -23.49 7.04
CA HIS A 68 -19.03 -24.65 7.58
C HIS A 68 -19.97 -25.35 8.56
N GLN A 69 -20.11 -26.68 8.41
CA GLN A 69 -20.93 -27.45 9.33
C GLN A 69 -20.14 -27.66 10.62
N VAL A 70 -20.59 -27.04 11.71
CA VAL A 70 -20.03 -27.23 13.05
C VAL A 70 -21.10 -27.92 13.87
N ASN A 71 -20.83 -29.15 14.34
CA ASN A 71 -21.76 -29.95 15.13
C ASN A 71 -23.16 -30.11 14.49
N GLY A 72 -23.20 -30.29 13.16
CA GLY A 72 -24.46 -30.47 12.42
C GLY A 72 -25.21 -29.19 12.06
N LEU A 73 -24.81 -28.03 12.60
CA LEU A 73 -25.38 -26.73 12.28
C LEU A 73 -24.60 -26.03 11.17
N VAL A 74 -25.31 -25.47 10.19
CA VAL A 74 -24.72 -24.62 9.15
C VAL A 74 -24.55 -23.22 9.73
N ILE A 75 -23.31 -22.81 10.01
CA ILE A 75 -23.00 -21.45 10.44
C ILE A 75 -22.71 -20.62 9.20
N GLY A 76 -23.51 -19.58 8.96
CA GLY A 76 -23.28 -18.64 7.86
C GLY A 76 -21.94 -17.91 8.04
N LYS A 77 -21.13 -17.88 6.98
CA LYS A 77 -19.89 -17.11 6.92
C LYS A 77 -20.13 -15.86 6.06
N ASN A 78 -19.63 -14.71 6.52
CA ASN A 78 -19.59 -13.53 5.67
C ASN A 78 -18.56 -13.76 4.55
N PRO A 79 -18.93 -13.56 3.28
CA PRO A 79 -18.01 -13.75 2.16
C PRO A 79 -16.81 -12.79 2.29
N GLU A 80 -15.65 -13.26 1.84
CA GLU A 80 -14.47 -12.40 1.75
C GLU A 80 -14.69 -11.27 0.72
N ILE A 81 -14.27 -10.05 1.07
CA ILE A 81 -14.26 -8.92 0.15
C ILE A 81 -12.81 -8.69 -0.26
N ARG A 82 -12.54 -8.82 -1.57
CA ARG A 82 -11.23 -8.49 -2.15
C ARG A 82 -11.27 -7.07 -2.66
N ILE A 83 -10.25 -6.28 -2.29
CA ILE A 83 -10.17 -4.86 -2.63
C ILE A 83 -8.90 -4.62 -3.44
N GLN A 84 -9.03 -3.89 -4.53
CA GLN A 84 -7.93 -3.34 -5.31
C GLN A 84 -7.70 -1.89 -4.90
N LEU A 85 -6.45 -1.56 -4.58
CA LEU A 85 -6.04 -0.20 -4.20
C LEU A 85 -5.16 0.37 -5.30
N LEU A 86 -5.54 1.53 -5.84
CA LEU A 86 -4.69 2.28 -6.76
C LEU A 86 -3.87 3.30 -5.99
N LEU A 87 -2.56 3.10 -5.94
CA LEU A 87 -1.61 3.97 -5.24
C LEU A 87 -0.84 4.83 -6.23
N LEU A 88 -0.67 6.11 -5.91
CA LEU A 88 0.16 7.06 -6.63
C LEU A 88 1.41 7.40 -5.81
N PHE A 89 2.58 7.33 -6.46
CA PHE A 89 3.86 7.76 -5.91
C PHE A 89 4.37 8.96 -6.72
N VAL A 90 4.62 10.08 -6.05
CA VAL A 90 5.15 11.30 -6.68
C VAL A 90 6.49 11.66 -6.06
N ALA A 91 7.56 11.50 -6.83
CA ALA A 91 8.90 11.89 -6.42
C ALA A 91 9.16 13.34 -6.84
N LYS A 92 9.34 14.24 -5.86
CA LYS A 92 9.58 15.67 -6.11
C LYS A 92 10.94 16.07 -5.55
N PHE A 93 11.98 15.88 -6.36
CA PHE A 93 13.36 16.27 -6.04
C PHE A 93 13.79 17.42 -6.95
N SER A 94 14.75 18.23 -6.51
CA SER A 94 15.35 19.28 -7.35
C SER A 94 16.07 18.69 -8.56
N ASP A 95 16.70 17.53 -8.36
CA ASP A 95 17.31 16.72 -9.40
C ASP A 95 16.33 15.66 -9.91
N TYR A 96 16.04 15.69 -11.22
CA TYR A 96 15.13 14.76 -11.84
C TYR A 96 15.68 13.33 -11.86
N GLU A 97 16.99 13.13 -11.97
CA GLU A 97 17.60 11.81 -11.93
C GLU A 97 17.37 11.14 -10.57
N GLN A 98 17.43 11.91 -9.48
CA GLN A 98 17.09 11.41 -8.14
C GLN A 98 15.61 11.03 -8.02
N SER A 99 14.73 11.77 -8.68
CA SER A 99 13.31 11.43 -8.75
C SER A 99 13.11 10.08 -9.45
N MET A 100 13.73 9.90 -10.61
CA MET A 100 13.67 8.63 -11.38
C MET A 100 14.31 7.46 -10.63
N LYS A 101 15.44 7.69 -9.95
CA LYS A 101 16.09 6.68 -9.12
C LYS A 101 15.18 6.24 -7.99
N SER A 102 14.55 7.19 -7.29
CA SER A 102 13.63 6.89 -6.18
C SER A 102 12.42 6.08 -6.65
N LEU A 103 11.81 6.45 -7.79
CA LEU A 103 10.70 5.68 -8.36
C LEU A 103 11.13 4.27 -8.80
N SER A 104 12.32 4.15 -9.39
CA SER A 104 12.88 2.85 -9.79
C SER A 104 13.09 1.93 -8.58
N GLN A 105 13.54 2.47 -7.44
CA GLN A 105 13.68 1.70 -6.20
C GLN A 105 12.33 1.25 -5.64
N ILE A 106 11.29 2.08 -5.72
CA ILE A 106 9.92 1.68 -5.33
C ILE A 106 9.41 0.53 -6.20
N ILE A 107 9.62 0.60 -7.52
CA ILE A 107 9.25 -0.49 -8.43
C ILE A 107 10.01 -1.77 -8.07
N ARG A 108 11.32 -1.68 -7.83
CA ARG A 108 12.15 -2.82 -7.41
C ARG A 108 11.66 -3.44 -6.10
N PHE A 109 11.27 -2.60 -5.13
CA PHE A 109 10.70 -3.05 -3.86
C PHE A 109 9.46 -3.92 -4.10
N PHE A 110 8.49 -3.46 -4.89
CA PHE A 110 7.26 -4.22 -5.18
C PHE A 110 7.51 -5.46 -6.03
N GLN A 111 8.49 -5.43 -6.93
CA GLN A 111 8.90 -6.61 -7.70
C GLN A 111 9.47 -7.71 -6.80
N ALA A 112 10.23 -7.33 -5.76
CA ALA A 112 10.78 -8.26 -4.78
C ALA A 112 9.74 -8.72 -3.74
N HIS A 113 8.75 -7.90 -3.42
CA HIS A 113 7.73 -8.16 -2.39
C HIS A 113 6.33 -8.19 -3.00
N ARG A 114 6.05 -9.24 -3.79
CA ARG A 114 4.76 -9.40 -4.49
C ARG A 114 3.59 -9.66 -3.55
N VAL A 115 3.86 -10.21 -2.37
CA VAL A 115 2.86 -10.53 -1.34
C VAL A 115 3.36 -9.96 -0.02
N LEU A 116 2.48 -9.22 0.66
CA LEU A 116 2.70 -8.72 2.01
C LEU A 116 1.69 -9.40 2.92
N MET A 117 2.13 -10.39 3.70
CA MET A 117 1.27 -11.10 4.64
C MET A 117 1.30 -10.43 6.00
N HIS A 118 0.20 -10.55 6.76
CA HIS A 118 0.14 -10.09 8.15
C HIS A 118 1.25 -10.72 9.01
N ALA A 119 1.59 -11.99 8.77
CA ALA A 119 2.66 -12.69 9.47
C ALA A 119 4.04 -12.03 9.29
N ASP A 120 4.28 -11.35 8.15
CA ASP A 120 5.52 -10.64 7.82
C ASP A 120 5.42 -9.13 8.11
N THR A 121 4.29 -8.69 8.69
CA THR A 121 3.96 -7.32 9.06
C THR A 121 3.30 -7.30 10.44
N PRO A 122 4.07 -7.52 11.53
CA PRO A 122 3.54 -7.33 12.86
C PRO A 122 3.33 -5.83 13.09
N GLU A 123 2.11 -5.38 12.83
CA GLU A 123 1.52 -4.20 13.47
C GLU A 123 0.43 -4.64 14.42
#